data_AF-A0A8H5CKV4-F1
#
_entry.id   AF-A0A8H5CKV4-F1
#
_cell.length_a   1.000
_cell.length_b   1.000
_cell.length_c   1.000
_cell.angle_alpha   90.00
_cell.angle_beta   90.00
_cell.angle_gamma   90.00
#
_symmetry.space_group_name_H-M   'P 1'
#
loop_
_entity.id
_entity.type
_entity.pdbx_description
1 polymer ?
#
loop_
_entity_poly.entity_id
_entity_poly.type
_entity_poly.pdbx_seq_one_letter_code
_entity_poly.pdbx_strand_id
1 'polypeptide(L)'
;MLGLIRLFSFFLIFEGIAAMASPYQNQTEIHHFQAPGEGDVRSPCPFLNTLANHGYVPRSGKNVTIPDIVKGGREGFNVGPNFLSSAGKLGLLTSSNIDSFNLDDLNLRGCLELDSSLTRPDAFFAPNNANLPFNETVYQIMASSNPGVDYYNVTSQAQVQDA
;
A
#
# COMPACT_ATOMS: atom_id res chain seq x y z
N MET A 1 42.10 -24.97 31.26
CA MET A 1 41.66 -24.87 29.85
C MET A 1 40.38 -25.66 29.54
N LEU A 2 40.09 -26.78 30.23
CA LEU A 2 38.88 -27.59 30.02
C LEU A 2 37.55 -26.95 30.53
N GLY A 3 37.61 -26.04 31.51
CA GLY A 3 36.42 -25.41 32.12
C GLY A 3 35.80 -24.28 31.28
N LEU A 4 36.60 -23.56 30.50
CA LEU A 4 36.11 -22.45 29.65
C LEU A 4 35.36 -22.96 28.40
N ILE A 5 35.75 -24.12 27.89
CA ILE A 5 35.13 -24.76 26.72
C ILE A 5 33.70 -25.24 27.06
N ARG A 6 33.47 -25.69 28.30
CA ARG A 6 32.13 -26.13 28.74
C ARG A 6 31.13 -24.98 28.91
N LEU A 7 31.60 -23.76 29.22
CA LEU A 7 30.73 -22.58 29.32
C LEU A 7 30.31 -22.07 27.93
N PHE A 8 31.19 -22.12 26.93
CA PHE A 8 30.89 -21.70 25.56
C PHE A 8 29.88 -22.62 24.85
N SER A 9 29.93 -23.94 25.11
CA SER A 9 28.96 -24.89 24.56
C SER A 9 27.55 -24.73 25.14
N PHE A 10 27.40 -24.23 26.37
CA PHE A 10 26.09 -23.93 26.95
C PHE A 10 25.46 -22.65 26.39
N PHE A 11 26.27 -21.65 26.02
CA PHE A 11 25.80 -20.39 25.44
C PHE A 11 25.24 -20.56 24.02
N LEU A 12 25.89 -21.39 23.19
CA LEU A 12 25.43 -21.67 21.82
C LEU A 12 24.14 -22.50 21.77
N ILE A 13 23.86 -23.32 22.79
CA ILE A 13 22.62 -24.10 22.86
C ILE A 13 21.45 -23.23 23.31
N PHE A 14 21.68 -22.21 24.16
CA PHE A 14 20.59 -21.34 24.65
C PHE A 14 20.14 -20.30 23.61
N GLU A 15 21.05 -19.75 22.80
CA GLU A 15 20.66 -18.86 21.68
C GLU A 15 19.96 -19.61 20.53
N GLY A 16 20.23 -20.91 20.38
CA GLY A 16 19.55 -21.74 19.37
C GLY A 16 18.08 -22.04 19.67
N ILE A 17 17.68 -22.06 20.95
CA ILE A 17 16.30 -22.43 21.34
C ILE A 17 15.34 -21.23 21.22
N ALA A 18 15.82 -19.99 21.44
CA ALA A 18 14.99 -18.80 21.30
C ALA A 18 14.52 -18.56 19.84
N ALA A 19 15.31 -18.99 18.84
CA ALA A 19 14.94 -18.88 17.43
C ALA A 19 13.81 -19.83 16.99
N MET A 20 13.53 -20.87 17.78
CA MET A 20 12.50 -21.89 17.46
C MET A 20 11.12 -21.57 18.05
N ALA A 21 11.03 -20.53 18.90
CA ALA A 21 9.79 -20.12 19.54
C ALA A 21 9.12 -18.93 18.83
N SER A 22 9.45 -18.67 17.56
CA SER A 22 8.62 -17.76 16.75
C SER A 22 7.26 -18.41 16.58
N PRO A 23 6.16 -17.85 17.14
CA PRO A 23 4.85 -18.37 16.85
C PRO A 23 4.69 -18.34 15.33
N TYR A 24 4.31 -19.48 14.74
CA TYR A 24 3.84 -19.51 13.36
C TYR A 24 2.59 -18.62 13.30
N GLN A 25 2.81 -17.33 13.04
CA GLN A 25 1.74 -16.37 12.87
C GLN A 25 1.11 -16.69 11.52
N ASN A 26 -0.16 -17.08 11.52
CA ASN A 26 -0.90 -17.30 10.31
C ASN A 26 -0.84 -16.02 9.45
N GLN A 27 -0.49 -16.11 8.17
CA GLN A 27 -0.40 -14.94 7.29
C GLN A 27 -1.70 -14.13 7.26
N THR A 28 -2.84 -14.78 7.45
CA THR A 28 -4.15 -14.12 7.57
C THR A 28 -4.30 -13.32 8.86
N GLU A 29 -3.65 -13.72 9.95
CA GLU A 29 -3.65 -13.00 11.23
C GLU A 29 -2.72 -11.77 11.19
N ILE A 30 -1.60 -11.82 10.49
CA ILE A 30 -0.70 -10.63 10.39
C ILE A 30 -1.23 -9.58 9.40
N HIS A 31 -1.95 -10.03 8.37
CA HIS A 31 -2.49 -9.18 7.31
C HIS A 31 -4.00 -8.97 7.42
N HIS A 32 -4.58 -9.10 8.60
CA HIS A 32 -5.98 -8.73 8.81
C HIS A 32 -6.18 -7.24 8.55
N PHE A 33 -7.38 -6.91 8.08
CA PHE A 33 -7.78 -5.53 7.85
C PHE A 33 -7.78 -4.75 9.17
N GLN A 34 -7.18 -3.57 9.15
CA GLN A 34 -7.31 -2.57 10.19
C GLN A 34 -7.60 -1.23 9.50
N ALA A 35 -8.64 -0.53 9.96
CA ALA A 35 -8.92 0.82 9.52
C ALA A 35 -7.75 1.75 9.92
N PRO A 36 -7.44 2.79 9.11
CA PRO A 36 -6.44 3.78 9.49
C PRO A 36 -6.80 4.44 10.82
N GLY A 37 -5.84 4.52 11.72
CA GLY A 37 -5.97 5.20 13.01
C GLY A 37 -5.66 6.70 12.93
N GLU A 38 -5.69 7.35 14.08
CA GLU A 38 -5.30 8.76 14.19
C GLU A 38 -3.82 8.94 13.83
N GLY A 39 -3.54 9.87 12.90
CA GLY A 39 -2.20 10.16 12.42
C GLY A 39 -1.68 9.24 11.32
N ASP A 40 -2.42 8.20 10.94
CA ASP A 40 -2.15 7.41 9.75
C ASP A 40 -2.55 8.19 8.48
N VAL A 41 -1.76 8.08 7.43
CA VAL A 41 -1.99 8.76 6.15
C VAL A 41 -2.30 7.77 5.04
N ARG A 42 -3.04 8.21 4.03
CA ARG A 42 -3.46 7.41 2.88
C ARG A 42 -3.27 8.21 1.60
N SER A 43 -3.28 7.50 0.48
CA SER A 43 -3.03 8.02 -0.87
C SER A 43 -4.32 8.15 -1.68
N PRO A 44 -4.30 8.83 -2.84
CA PRO A 44 -5.38 8.70 -3.83
C PRO A 44 -5.45 7.28 -4.45
N CYS A 45 -4.43 6.45 -4.26
CA CYS A 45 -4.32 5.12 -4.84
C CYS A 45 -5.02 4.04 -3.95
N PRO A 46 -6.11 3.40 -4.42
CA PRO A 46 -6.78 2.36 -3.64
C PRO A 46 -5.88 1.14 -3.38
N PHE A 47 -4.97 0.80 -4.29
CA PHE A 47 -4.04 -0.33 -4.15
C PHE A 47 -3.13 -0.16 -2.92
N LEU A 48 -2.44 0.99 -2.79
CA LEU A 48 -1.54 1.25 -1.66
C LEU A 48 -2.30 1.40 -0.34
N ASN A 49 -3.49 1.97 -0.37
CA ASN A 49 -4.34 2.09 0.82
C ASN A 49 -4.76 0.72 1.36
N THR A 50 -5.12 -0.21 0.49
CA THR A 50 -5.43 -1.58 0.87
C THR A 50 -4.21 -2.28 1.44
N LEU A 51 -3.04 -2.16 0.80
CA LEU A 51 -1.80 -2.73 1.34
C LEU A 51 -1.46 -2.19 2.73
N ALA A 52 -1.65 -0.89 2.98
CA ALA A 52 -1.42 -0.28 4.29
C ALA A 52 -2.45 -0.76 5.33
N ASN A 53 -3.74 -0.82 4.97
CA ASN A 53 -4.80 -1.34 5.84
C ASN A 53 -4.63 -2.83 6.18
N HIS A 54 -3.88 -3.58 5.37
CA HIS A 54 -3.54 -4.97 5.61
C HIS A 54 -2.09 -5.17 6.07
N GLY A 55 -1.32 -4.12 6.35
CA GLY A 55 0.04 -4.22 6.87
C GLY A 55 1.06 -4.87 5.92
N TYR A 56 0.80 -4.86 4.61
CA TYR A 56 1.77 -5.26 3.59
C TYR A 56 2.81 -4.18 3.29
N VAL A 57 2.43 -2.92 3.52
CA VAL A 57 3.32 -1.75 3.65
C VAL A 57 3.08 -1.14 5.04
N PRO A 58 3.91 -0.19 5.53
CA PRO A 58 3.70 0.43 6.84
C PRO A 58 2.24 0.89 7.03
N ARG A 59 1.57 0.40 8.10
CA ARG A 59 0.15 0.70 8.38
C ARG A 59 -0.11 2.19 8.56
N SER A 60 0.90 2.92 9.05
CA SER A 60 0.90 4.37 9.16
C SER A 60 0.82 5.11 7.83
N GLY A 61 1.17 4.44 6.73
CA GLY A 61 1.32 5.05 5.42
C GLY A 61 2.52 6.00 5.33
N LYS A 62 3.44 5.99 6.31
CA LYS A 62 4.59 6.90 6.36
C LYS A 62 5.90 6.17 6.06
N ASN A 63 6.87 6.90 5.50
CA ASN A 63 8.20 6.39 5.15
C ASN A 63 8.16 5.09 4.32
N VAL A 64 7.25 5.02 3.35
CA VAL A 64 7.09 3.86 2.46
C VAL A 64 8.22 3.87 1.44
N THR A 65 8.98 2.79 1.37
CA THR A 65 10.11 2.65 0.43
C THR A 65 9.72 1.82 -0.81
N ILE A 66 10.51 1.90 -1.89
CA ILE A 66 10.30 1.04 -3.07
C ILE A 66 10.36 -0.46 -2.71
N PRO A 67 11.31 -0.96 -1.90
CA PRO A 67 11.29 -2.34 -1.40
C PRO A 67 9.98 -2.72 -0.70
N ASP A 68 9.39 -1.85 0.12
CA ASP A 68 8.10 -2.11 0.76
C ASP A 68 6.99 -2.30 -0.28
N ILE A 69 6.94 -1.43 -1.29
CA ILE A 69 5.95 -1.50 -2.37
C ILE A 69 6.13 -2.80 -3.18
N VAL A 70 7.37 -3.16 -3.53
CA VAL A 70 7.66 -4.38 -4.29
C VAL A 70 7.30 -5.62 -3.48
N LYS A 71 7.68 -5.69 -2.20
CA LYS A 71 7.36 -6.82 -1.34
C LYS A 71 5.85 -6.90 -1.09
N GLY A 72 5.23 -5.81 -0.62
CA GLY A 72 3.82 -5.76 -0.28
C GLY A 72 2.91 -5.97 -1.49
N GLY A 73 3.22 -5.37 -2.64
CA GLY A 73 2.43 -5.57 -3.86
C GLY A 73 2.54 -6.99 -4.44
N ARG A 74 3.69 -7.65 -4.27
CA ARG A 74 3.84 -9.06 -4.65
C ARG A 74 3.10 -9.99 -3.70
N GLU A 75 3.25 -9.79 -2.40
CA GLU A 75 2.63 -10.66 -1.38
C GLU A 75 1.11 -10.46 -1.29
N GLY A 76 0.62 -9.23 -1.42
CA GLY A 76 -0.80 -8.90 -1.30
C GLY A 76 -1.60 -9.06 -2.59
N PHE A 77 -1.00 -8.80 -3.76
CA PHE A 77 -1.72 -8.75 -5.04
C PHE A 77 -1.03 -9.49 -6.19
N ASN A 78 0.10 -10.15 -5.95
CA ASN A 78 0.86 -10.88 -6.98
C ASN A 78 1.26 -10.03 -8.20
N VAL A 79 1.56 -8.74 -7.98
CA VAL A 79 1.95 -7.81 -9.06
C VAL A 79 3.45 -7.90 -9.35
N GLY A 80 3.84 -7.88 -10.63
CA GLY A 80 5.23 -8.00 -11.04
C GLY A 80 6.14 -6.87 -10.53
N PRO A 81 7.40 -7.16 -10.16
CA PRO A 81 8.31 -6.18 -9.54
C PRO A 81 8.68 -5.02 -10.45
N ASN A 82 8.67 -5.19 -11.78
CA ASN A 82 9.01 -4.13 -12.72
C ASN A 82 8.00 -2.98 -12.67
N PHE A 83 6.70 -3.31 -12.61
CA PHE A 83 5.63 -2.33 -12.48
C PHE A 83 5.71 -1.63 -11.12
N LEU A 84 5.79 -2.41 -10.04
CA LEU A 84 5.87 -1.88 -8.67
C LEU A 84 7.08 -0.96 -8.46
N SER A 85 8.25 -1.33 -9.00
CA SER A 85 9.46 -0.51 -8.92
C SER A 85 9.33 0.79 -9.69
N SER A 86 8.69 0.74 -10.87
CA SER A 86 8.50 1.94 -11.71
C SER A 86 7.51 2.90 -11.07
N ALA A 87 6.38 2.38 -10.55
CA ALA A 87 5.39 3.16 -9.82
C ALA A 87 5.99 3.77 -8.54
N GLY A 88 6.77 3.00 -7.77
CA GLY A 88 7.44 3.50 -6.57
C GLY A 88 8.47 4.60 -6.88
N LYS A 89 9.22 4.49 -7.98
CA LYS A 89 10.13 5.55 -8.45
C LYS A 89 9.41 6.84 -8.82
N LEU A 90 8.24 6.75 -9.47
CA LEU A 90 7.41 7.93 -9.72
C LEU A 90 6.89 8.52 -8.42
N GLY A 91 6.53 7.68 -7.44
CA GLY A 91 6.12 8.12 -6.11
C GLY A 91 7.18 8.96 -5.40
N LEU A 92 8.47 8.61 -5.53
CA LEU A 92 9.56 9.40 -4.96
C LEU A 92 9.64 10.84 -5.50
N LEU A 93 9.11 11.12 -6.70
CA LEU A 93 9.08 12.48 -7.25
C LEU A 93 8.09 13.40 -6.50
N THR A 94 7.23 12.83 -5.67
CA THR A 94 6.25 13.58 -4.87
C THR A 94 6.75 13.94 -3.47
N SER A 95 7.87 13.35 -3.04
CA SER A 95 8.41 13.46 -1.69
C SER A 95 9.67 14.31 -1.63
N SER A 96 9.92 14.93 -0.48
CA SER A 96 11.20 15.59 -0.18
C SER A 96 12.25 14.64 0.39
N ASN A 97 11.89 13.40 0.72
CA ASN A 97 12.82 12.39 1.22
C ASN A 97 13.58 11.72 0.07
N ILE A 98 14.73 11.13 0.37
CA ILE A 98 15.63 10.57 -0.65
C ILE A 98 15.11 9.23 -1.22
N ASP A 99 14.60 8.36 -0.37
CA ASP A 99 14.32 6.96 -0.69
C ASP A 99 12.94 6.47 -0.22
N SER A 100 12.10 7.38 0.28
CA SER A 100 10.77 7.08 0.79
C SER A 100 9.77 8.21 0.53
N PHE A 101 8.49 7.91 0.68
CA PHE A 101 7.41 8.90 0.67
C PHE A 101 6.33 8.50 1.68
N ASN A 102 5.54 9.47 2.13
CA ASN A 102 4.30 9.24 2.82
C ASN A 102 3.18 9.08 1.78
N LEU A 103 2.18 8.24 2.06
CA LEU A 103 1.13 7.93 1.09
C LEU A 103 0.33 9.17 0.66
N ASP A 104 0.19 10.18 1.52
CA ASP A 104 -0.45 11.45 1.21
C ASP A 104 0.40 12.39 0.34
N ASP A 105 1.72 12.19 0.26
CA ASP A 105 2.60 12.91 -0.68
C ASP A 105 2.16 12.64 -2.13
N LEU A 106 1.61 11.44 -2.39
CA LEU A 106 1.12 11.03 -3.72
C LEU A 106 -0.07 11.87 -4.22
N ASN A 107 -0.66 12.73 -3.38
CA ASN A 107 -1.69 13.69 -3.77
C ASN A 107 -1.11 14.96 -4.41
N LEU A 108 0.17 14.97 -4.77
CA LEU A 108 0.80 16.04 -5.54
C LEU A 108 0.25 16.09 -6.97
N ARG A 109 -0.54 17.15 -7.25
CA ARG A 109 -1.14 17.40 -8.56
C ARG A 109 -0.11 17.51 -9.67
N GLY A 110 -0.37 16.85 -10.80
CA GLY A 110 0.45 16.95 -12.00
C GLY A 110 1.73 16.11 -11.98
N CYS A 111 1.95 15.32 -10.93
CA CYS A 111 2.99 14.31 -10.88
C CYS A 111 2.39 12.91 -11.08
N LEU A 112 1.61 12.45 -10.11
CA LEU A 112 0.88 11.18 -10.15
C LEU A 112 -0.63 11.38 -10.01
N GLU A 113 -1.04 12.33 -9.17
CA GLU A 113 -2.43 12.74 -9.07
C GLU A 113 -2.81 13.57 -10.30
N LEU A 114 -3.93 13.16 -10.92
CA LEU A 114 -4.46 13.69 -12.16
C LEU A 114 -5.99 13.79 -12.07
N ASP A 115 -6.54 14.73 -12.83
CA ASP A 115 -7.98 14.90 -13.01
C ASP A 115 -8.62 13.67 -13.71
N SER A 116 -9.94 13.54 -13.67
CA SER A 116 -10.73 12.39 -14.17
C SER A 116 -10.49 11.08 -13.41
N SER A 117 -10.31 11.18 -12.10
CA SER A 117 -10.20 10.01 -11.22
C SER A 117 -11.53 9.26 -11.08
N LEU A 118 -11.49 7.93 -11.05
CA LEU A 118 -12.71 7.07 -10.98
C LEU A 118 -13.50 7.17 -9.67
N THR A 119 -12.92 7.75 -8.63
CA THR A 119 -13.47 7.71 -7.26
C THR A 119 -13.17 8.95 -6.44
N ARG A 120 -12.47 9.93 -7.03
CA ARG A 120 -12.01 11.16 -6.35
C ARG A 120 -12.40 12.36 -7.22
N PRO A 121 -12.85 13.47 -6.63
CA PRO A 121 -13.14 14.67 -7.39
C PRO A 121 -11.84 15.32 -7.88
N ASP A 122 -11.90 16.00 -9.02
CA ASP A 122 -10.76 16.77 -9.52
C ASP A 122 -10.35 17.88 -8.54
N ALA A 123 -9.05 18.20 -8.51
CA ALA A 123 -8.51 19.20 -7.60
C ALA A 123 -9.17 20.59 -7.74
N PHE A 124 -9.71 20.91 -8.92
CA PHE A 124 -10.47 22.15 -9.14
C PHE A 124 -11.71 22.25 -8.23
N PHE A 125 -12.40 21.13 -7.99
CA PHE A 125 -13.59 21.07 -7.13
C PHE A 125 -13.27 20.79 -5.65
N ALA A 126 -12.01 20.47 -5.35
CA ALA A 126 -11.56 20.05 -4.03
C ALA A 126 -10.25 20.77 -3.63
N PRO A 127 -10.32 22.07 -3.31
CA PRO A 127 -9.13 22.87 -3.00
C PRO A 127 -8.44 22.37 -1.71
N ASN A 128 -7.17 22.74 -1.55
CA ASN A 128 -6.34 22.35 -0.39
C ASN A 128 -6.18 20.82 -0.25
N ASN A 129 -6.02 20.11 -1.37
CA ASN A 129 -5.80 18.65 -1.40
C ASN A 129 -6.96 17.83 -0.82
N ALA A 130 -8.19 18.39 -0.86
CA ALA A 130 -9.40 17.74 -0.36
C ALA A 130 -9.94 16.63 -1.30
N ASN A 131 -9.27 16.36 -2.41
CA ASN A 131 -9.53 15.28 -3.36
C ASN A 131 -9.05 13.90 -2.88
N LEU A 132 -8.24 13.82 -1.82
CA LEU A 132 -7.69 12.55 -1.31
C LEU A 132 -8.77 11.50 -0.92
N PRO A 133 -9.83 11.85 -0.16
CA PRO A 133 -10.79 10.88 0.32
C PRO A 133 -11.63 10.29 -0.83
N PHE A 134 -12.06 9.04 -0.65
CA PHE A 134 -13.02 8.43 -1.53
C PHE A 134 -14.32 9.25 -1.59
N ASN A 135 -14.86 9.45 -2.79
CA ASN A 135 -16.11 10.16 -3.05
C ASN A 135 -17.12 9.23 -3.73
N GLU A 136 -18.19 8.92 -3.01
CA GLU A 136 -19.25 8.02 -3.48
C GLU A 136 -19.92 8.55 -4.75
N THR A 137 -20.22 9.84 -4.83
CA THR A 137 -20.89 10.44 -6.00
C THR A 137 -20.07 10.28 -7.27
N VAL A 138 -18.75 10.44 -7.21
CA VAL A 138 -17.86 10.18 -8.34
C VAL A 138 -17.84 8.69 -8.68
N TYR A 139 -17.74 7.82 -7.68
CA TYR A 139 -17.69 6.37 -7.87
C TYR A 139 -18.94 5.79 -8.53
N GLN A 140 -20.11 6.41 -8.38
CA GLN A 140 -21.38 5.93 -8.95
C GLN A 140 -21.34 5.74 -10.47
N ILE A 141 -20.51 6.51 -11.20
CA ILE A 141 -20.30 6.31 -12.64
C ILE A 141 -19.74 4.92 -12.91
N MET A 142 -18.71 4.52 -12.17
CA MET A 142 -18.14 3.18 -12.25
C MET A 142 -19.10 2.11 -11.69
N ALA A 143 -19.73 2.37 -10.54
CA ALA A 143 -20.59 1.42 -9.85
C ALA A 143 -21.83 0.99 -10.66
N SER A 144 -22.34 1.91 -11.49
CA SER A 144 -23.48 1.68 -12.37
C SER A 144 -23.11 1.15 -13.76
N SER A 145 -21.81 0.98 -14.03
CA SER A 145 -21.32 0.52 -15.33
C SER A 145 -21.60 -0.97 -15.56
N ASN A 146 -21.71 -1.36 -16.84
CA ASN A 146 -21.94 -2.74 -17.28
C ASN A 146 -23.26 -3.38 -16.76
N PRO A 147 -24.43 -2.73 -16.95
CA PRO A 147 -25.69 -3.24 -16.41
C PRO A 147 -26.05 -4.62 -16.97
N GLY A 148 -26.59 -5.48 -16.11
CA GLY A 148 -27.04 -6.83 -16.46
C GLY A 148 -26.01 -7.94 -16.26
N VAL A 149 -24.80 -7.61 -15.79
CA VAL A 149 -23.76 -8.57 -15.37
C VAL A 149 -23.15 -8.18 -14.02
N ASP A 150 -22.40 -9.08 -13.40
CA ASP A 150 -21.80 -8.95 -12.06
C ASP A 150 -20.29 -8.67 -12.08
N TYR A 151 -19.76 -8.23 -13.22
CA TYR A 151 -18.34 -7.94 -13.41
C TYR A 151 -18.14 -6.63 -14.16
N TYR A 152 -17.02 -5.96 -13.92
CA TYR A 152 -16.49 -4.92 -14.80
C TYR A 152 -15.58 -5.55 -15.85
N ASN A 153 -15.58 -5.01 -17.06
CA ASN A 153 -14.68 -5.45 -18.12
C ASN A 153 -14.00 -4.26 -18.81
N VAL A 154 -13.15 -4.55 -19.79
CA VAL A 154 -12.40 -3.51 -20.52
C VAL A 154 -13.34 -2.53 -21.24
N THR A 155 -14.46 -3.01 -21.79
CA THR A 155 -15.44 -2.18 -22.50
C THR A 155 -16.16 -1.23 -21.55
N SER A 156 -16.67 -1.73 -20.42
CA SER A 156 -17.35 -0.90 -19.44
C SER A 156 -16.39 0.12 -18.81
N GLN A 157 -15.15 -0.29 -18.55
CA GLN A 157 -14.13 0.61 -18.02
C GLN A 157 -13.76 1.71 -19.02
N ALA A 158 -13.64 1.40 -20.30
CA ALA A 158 -13.40 2.40 -21.33
C ALA A 158 -14.56 3.41 -21.42
N GLN A 159 -15.81 2.95 -21.30
CA GLN A 159 -16.98 3.84 -21.26
C GLN A 159 -16.98 4.76 -20.03
N VAL A 160 -16.59 4.25 -18.86
CA VAL A 160 -16.48 5.06 -17.64
C VAL A 160 -15.42 6.15 -17.78
N GLN A 161 -14.33 5.90 -18.51
CA GLN A 161 -13.26 6.86 -18.74
C GLN A 161 -13.56 7.88 -19.85
N ASP A 162 -14.59 7.64 -20.67
CA ASP A 162 -15.05 8.53 -21.74
C ASP A 162 -16.21 9.45 -21.30
N ALA A 163 -16.72 9.26 -20.08
CA ALA A 163 -17.85 10.01 -19.51
C ALA A 163 -17.41 11.33 -18.88
#